data_AF-A0A967V7K6-F1
#
_entry.id   AF-A0A967V7K6-F1
#
_cell.length_a   1.000
_cell.length_b   1.000
_cell.length_c   1.000
_cell.angle_alpha   90.00
_cell.angle_beta   90.00
_cell.angle_gamma   90.00
#
_symmetry.space_group_name_H-M   'P 1'
#
loop_
_entity.id
_entity.type
_entity.pdbx_description
1 polymer ?
#
loop_
_entity_poly.entity_id
_entity_poly.type
_entity_poly.pdbx_seq_one_letter_code
_entity_poly.pdbx_strand_id
1 'polypeptide(L)'
;MRYMISYGFFVLCFSISLFRISTEAYGEKESPDEVVVGEAVNIASYGRRLSGDDYIGVQWDNRRDIYELRISGIDRRTAESLRFEWWGSVWPNNGSGGWMKLDDPWNGKWVQVTAIREFDKSGQFVFKFPPLSKDEWSQALKPNQYPDKKQPVFRSTLKVRLIAGRKNVLSNARLSVFGDSRWRQGTFDIETRFPHDGTMAGSIELTNGVLVDLESLPKPRSVQVDGTGWKKQGVAGGSAGVRMEILYADNKDLNSNDMTLVTVRLGSEPRSPGFSFVPQDVLKEGIIRLPDFGTIVAESSRKLTLAHDSGPSGDKWRRPVRGRILEKPEMTREMAMQGIPRLSPLRWVPLGVPSARQE
;
A
#
# COMPACT_ATOMS: atom_id res chain seq x y z
N MET A 1 -21.48 -67.36 -46.76
CA MET A 1 -20.45 -66.32 -46.57
C MET A 1 -21.03 -65.21 -45.69
N ARG A 2 -20.82 -65.29 -44.36
CA ARG A 2 -21.12 -64.21 -43.41
C ARG A 2 -20.12 -64.28 -42.27
N TYR A 3 -19.29 -63.25 -42.17
CA TYR A 3 -18.24 -63.10 -41.18
C TYR A 3 -18.80 -62.51 -39.88
N MET A 4 -18.28 -63.01 -38.75
CA MET A 4 -18.27 -62.37 -37.43
C MET A 4 -17.55 -61.01 -37.49
N ILE A 5 -18.08 -59.99 -36.82
CA ILE A 5 -17.27 -58.89 -36.28
C ILE A 5 -17.75 -58.59 -34.85
N SER A 6 -16.81 -58.74 -33.92
CA SER A 6 -16.91 -58.42 -32.49
C SER A 6 -16.56 -56.94 -32.29
N TYR A 7 -17.37 -56.20 -31.53
CA TYR A 7 -17.06 -54.83 -31.12
C TYR A 7 -16.35 -54.83 -29.77
N GLY A 8 -15.04 -54.54 -29.79
CA GLY A 8 -14.23 -54.28 -28.61
C GLY A 8 -14.34 -52.82 -28.16
N PHE A 9 -14.61 -52.61 -26.88
CA PHE A 9 -14.53 -51.31 -26.21
C PHE A 9 -13.07 -50.89 -26.04
N PHE A 10 -12.66 -49.80 -26.70
CA PHE A 10 -11.35 -49.15 -26.51
C PHE A 10 -11.53 -47.99 -25.53
N VAL A 11 -11.01 -48.14 -24.30
CA VAL A 11 -10.91 -47.05 -23.32
C VAL A 11 -9.59 -46.34 -23.56
N LEU A 12 -9.66 -45.10 -24.06
CA LEU A 12 -8.51 -44.24 -24.28
C LEU A 12 -8.15 -43.53 -22.96
N CYS A 13 -7.12 -44.01 -22.27
CA CYS A 13 -6.55 -43.31 -21.11
C CYS A 13 -5.72 -42.11 -21.60
N PHE A 14 -6.28 -40.90 -21.53
CA PHE A 14 -5.50 -39.66 -21.63
C PHE A 14 -4.73 -39.44 -20.31
N SER A 15 -3.40 -39.59 -20.37
CA SER A 15 -2.50 -39.24 -19.28
C SER A 15 -2.35 -37.72 -19.24
N ILE A 16 -3.00 -37.08 -18.27
CA ILE A 16 -2.83 -35.65 -18.00
C ILE A 16 -1.52 -35.48 -17.24
N SER A 17 -0.47 -35.10 -17.97
CA SER A 17 0.78 -34.62 -17.36
C SER A 17 0.50 -33.29 -16.64
N LEU A 18 0.30 -33.39 -15.32
CA LEU A 18 0.28 -32.26 -14.40
C LEU A 18 1.65 -31.55 -14.44
N PHE A 19 1.73 -30.45 -15.19
CA PHE A 19 2.77 -29.45 -15.00
C PHE A 19 2.56 -28.81 -13.63
N ARG A 20 3.31 -29.27 -12.62
CA ARG A 20 3.54 -28.52 -11.38
C ARG A 20 4.37 -27.28 -11.74
N ILE A 21 3.70 -26.16 -11.98
CA ILE A 21 4.34 -24.86 -11.88
C ILE A 21 4.59 -24.62 -10.39
N SER A 22 5.86 -24.43 -10.04
CA SER A 22 6.34 -24.11 -8.71
C SER A 22 5.68 -22.82 -8.21
N THR A 23 4.71 -22.95 -7.30
CA THR A 23 4.26 -21.86 -6.41
C THR A 23 5.25 -21.75 -5.25
N GLU A 24 6.39 -21.13 -5.51
CA GLU A 24 7.29 -20.69 -4.44
C GLU A 24 6.88 -19.30 -3.95
N ALA A 25 6.63 -19.24 -2.63
CA ALA A 25 6.68 -18.06 -1.75
C ALA A 25 5.64 -16.93 -1.95
N TYR A 26 4.36 -17.25 -1.78
CA TYR A 26 3.45 -16.33 -1.09
C TYR A 26 3.23 -16.89 0.32
N GLY A 27 3.74 -16.18 1.32
CA GLY A 27 3.54 -16.55 2.73
C GLY A 27 2.05 -16.68 3.03
N GLU A 28 1.70 -17.68 3.84
CA GLU A 28 0.36 -17.87 4.40
C GLU A 28 -0.17 -16.52 4.93
N LYS A 29 -1.11 -15.91 4.19
CA LYS A 29 -1.92 -14.82 4.70
C LYS A 29 -2.91 -15.45 5.67
N GLU A 30 -2.61 -15.38 6.98
CA GLU A 30 -3.65 -15.57 7.98
C GLU A 30 -4.83 -14.64 7.67
N SER A 31 -6.05 -15.14 7.91
CA SER A 31 -7.25 -14.32 7.89
C SER A 31 -6.99 -13.03 8.68
N PRO A 32 -7.30 -11.85 8.12
CA PRO A 32 -7.15 -10.61 8.88
C PRO A 32 -7.92 -10.75 10.19
N ASP A 33 -7.30 -10.32 11.30
CA ASP A 33 -8.00 -10.08 12.56
C ASP A 33 -9.29 -9.31 12.26
N GLU A 34 -10.34 -9.53 13.05
CA GLU A 34 -11.63 -8.85 12.86
C GLU A 34 -11.42 -7.34 12.67
N VAL A 35 -11.71 -6.85 11.47
CA VAL A 35 -11.44 -5.45 11.10
C VAL A 35 -12.60 -4.59 11.57
N VAL A 36 -12.36 -3.79 12.60
CA VAL A 36 -13.38 -2.92 13.19
C VAL A 36 -13.14 -1.45 12.80
N VAL A 37 -14.17 -0.81 12.25
CA VAL A 37 -14.13 0.61 11.87
C VAL A 37 -13.81 1.48 13.10
N GLY A 38 -12.86 2.39 12.94
CA GLY A 38 -12.39 3.31 13.98
C GLY A 38 -11.22 2.76 14.80
N GLU A 39 -10.93 1.46 14.74
CA GLU A 39 -9.79 0.88 15.45
C GLU A 39 -8.46 1.09 14.73
N ALA A 40 -7.35 0.87 15.44
CA ALA A 40 -6.00 0.95 14.89
C ALA A 40 -5.75 -0.15 13.87
N VAL A 41 -5.12 0.22 12.75
CA VAL A 41 -4.76 -0.74 11.71
C VAL A 41 -3.57 -1.59 12.16
N ASN A 42 -3.75 -2.92 12.20
CA ASN A 42 -2.67 -3.86 12.44
C ASN A 42 -1.78 -3.97 11.18
N ILE A 43 -0.79 -3.09 11.06
CA ILE A 43 0.12 -3.02 9.93
C ILE A 43 1.08 -4.21 9.84
N ALA A 44 1.15 -5.07 10.86
CA ALA A 44 1.86 -6.34 10.78
C ALA A 44 1.36 -7.23 9.64
N SER A 45 0.04 -7.19 9.36
CA SER A 45 -0.63 -7.94 8.29
C SER A 45 -0.15 -7.57 6.87
N TYR A 46 0.50 -6.41 6.72
CA TYR A 46 1.05 -5.91 5.45
C TYR A 46 2.57 -6.00 5.39
N GLY A 47 3.19 -6.70 6.35
CA GLY A 47 4.61 -6.97 6.37
C GLY A 47 4.92 -8.47 6.22
N ARG A 48 6.16 -8.76 5.87
CA ARG A 48 6.73 -10.10 5.90
C ARG A 48 7.06 -10.46 7.35
N ARG A 49 6.54 -11.60 7.83
CA ARG A 49 6.91 -12.12 9.14
C ARG A 49 8.40 -12.47 9.19
N LEU A 50 9.03 -12.12 10.29
CA LEU A 50 10.37 -12.55 10.67
C LEU A 50 10.23 -13.49 11.86
N SER A 51 10.85 -14.64 11.82
CA SER A 51 10.82 -15.60 12.94
C SER A 51 12.14 -16.33 13.06
N GLY A 52 12.54 -16.60 14.28
CA GLY A 52 13.65 -17.50 14.61
C GLY A 52 13.37 -18.23 15.92
N ASP A 53 14.32 -19.04 16.38
CA ASP A 53 14.17 -19.85 17.61
C ASP A 53 13.76 -19.01 18.83
N ASP A 54 14.20 -17.76 18.91
CA ASP A 54 14.06 -16.89 20.08
C ASP A 54 13.41 -15.54 19.74
N TYR A 55 12.91 -15.33 18.52
CA TYR A 55 12.30 -14.05 18.16
C TYR A 55 11.12 -14.17 17.17
N ILE A 56 10.22 -13.20 17.26
CA ILE A 56 9.17 -12.93 16.28
C ILE A 56 9.23 -11.46 15.88
N GLY A 57 8.99 -11.14 14.61
CA GLY A 57 9.08 -9.79 14.09
C GLY A 57 8.37 -9.62 12.77
N VAL A 58 8.48 -8.40 12.24
CA VAL A 58 7.89 -8.02 10.95
C VAL A 58 8.88 -7.14 10.20
N GLN A 59 8.96 -7.33 8.89
CA GLN A 59 9.66 -6.47 7.95
C GLN A 59 8.69 -5.95 6.88
N TRP A 60 8.76 -4.67 6.56
CA TRP A 60 8.03 -4.06 5.44
C TRP A 60 8.97 -3.67 4.31
N ASP A 61 8.43 -3.55 3.10
CA ASP A 61 9.18 -3.06 1.94
C ASP A 61 9.38 -1.55 1.98
N ASN A 62 8.43 -0.83 2.59
CA ASN A 62 8.49 0.62 2.78
C ASN A 62 8.50 0.96 4.27
N ARG A 63 9.14 2.07 4.64
CA ARG A 63 9.25 2.52 6.03
C ARG A 63 7.87 2.85 6.61
N ARG A 64 7.64 2.43 7.85
CA ARG A 64 6.38 2.62 8.58
C ARG A 64 6.64 3.36 9.88
N ASP A 65 5.69 4.17 10.32
CA ASP A 65 5.72 4.81 11.64
C ASP A 65 5.05 3.89 12.65
N ILE A 66 5.86 3.30 13.54
CA ILE A 66 5.40 2.31 14.51
C ILE A 66 5.23 2.99 15.87
N TYR A 67 4.02 2.93 16.41
CA TYR A 67 3.69 3.50 17.72
C TYR A 67 3.63 2.43 18.81
N GLU A 68 3.14 1.24 18.46
CA GLU A 68 2.79 0.23 19.44
C GLU A 68 2.92 -1.19 18.86
N LEU A 69 3.37 -2.12 19.69
CA LEU A 69 3.31 -3.57 19.43
C LEU A 69 2.41 -4.22 20.47
N ARG A 70 1.65 -5.23 20.06
CA ARG A 70 0.91 -6.11 20.97
C ARG A 70 1.29 -7.55 20.74
N ILE A 71 1.38 -8.31 21.82
CA ILE A 71 1.60 -9.75 21.76
C ILE A 71 0.52 -10.50 22.54
N SER A 72 0.06 -11.60 21.94
CA SER A 72 -0.88 -12.54 22.55
C SER A 72 -0.40 -13.97 22.35
N GLY A 73 -1.07 -14.95 22.99
CA GLY A 73 -0.73 -16.37 22.87
C GLY A 73 0.46 -16.83 23.70
N ILE A 74 0.90 -16.03 24.66
CA ILE A 74 1.99 -16.35 25.60
C ILE A 74 1.60 -15.98 27.04
N ASP A 75 2.25 -16.60 28.01
CA ASP A 75 2.03 -16.28 29.43
C ASP A 75 2.65 -14.92 29.82
N ARG A 76 2.13 -14.34 30.91
CA ARG A 76 2.54 -13.03 31.42
C ARG A 76 4.04 -12.95 31.73
N ARG A 77 4.62 -13.97 32.36
CA ARG A 77 6.04 -13.96 32.76
C ARG A 77 6.92 -13.96 31.52
N THR A 78 6.55 -14.73 30.50
CA THR A 78 7.20 -14.69 29.19
C THR A 78 7.10 -13.29 28.59
N ALA A 79 5.89 -12.72 28.50
CA ALA A 79 5.67 -11.42 27.88
C ALA A 79 6.49 -10.30 28.53
N GLU A 80 6.53 -10.27 29.86
CA GLU A 80 7.33 -9.31 30.65
C GLU A 80 8.84 -9.46 30.44
N SER A 81 9.32 -10.65 30.07
CA SER A 81 10.74 -10.93 29.82
C SER A 81 11.21 -10.54 28.41
N LEU A 82 10.30 -10.19 27.50
CA LEU A 82 10.67 -9.91 26.12
C LEU A 82 11.48 -8.63 25.98
N ARG A 83 12.41 -8.66 25.03
CA ARG A 83 13.14 -7.47 24.57
C ARG A 83 12.53 -6.98 23.28
N PHE A 84 12.16 -5.70 23.24
CA PHE A 84 11.69 -5.05 22.04
C PHE A 84 12.85 -4.38 21.32
N GLU A 85 13.00 -4.68 20.02
CA GLU A 85 13.98 -4.05 19.13
C GLU A 85 13.33 -3.53 17.85
N TRP A 86 13.89 -2.46 17.31
CA TRP A 86 13.57 -1.92 15.98
C TRP A 86 14.83 -1.81 15.12
N TRP A 87 14.67 -1.74 13.81
CA TRP A 87 15.79 -1.57 12.88
C TRP A 87 16.10 -0.09 12.68
N GLY A 88 17.19 0.38 13.28
CA GLY A 88 17.69 1.75 13.14
C GLY A 88 18.71 1.87 12.01
N SER A 89 18.45 2.78 11.07
CA SER A 89 19.35 3.05 9.93
C SER A 89 19.69 4.54 9.82
N VAL A 90 18.83 5.35 9.22
CA VAL A 90 19.08 6.77 8.93
C VAL A 90 18.11 7.67 9.68
N TRP A 91 16.85 7.25 9.83
CA TRP A 91 15.86 8.04 10.54
C TRP A 91 16.27 8.30 12.00
N PRO A 92 16.01 9.50 12.57
CA PRO A 92 15.32 10.66 11.98
C PRO A 92 16.22 11.64 11.20
N ASN A 93 17.52 11.38 11.10
CA ASN A 93 18.48 12.33 10.55
C ASN A 93 18.77 12.07 9.06
N ASN A 94 17.74 12.12 8.23
CA ASN A 94 17.80 11.81 6.79
C ASN A 94 18.59 12.83 5.96
N GLY A 95 19.10 13.90 6.59
CA GLY A 95 19.73 15.03 5.92
C GLY A 95 18.70 15.96 5.27
N SER A 96 19.20 16.89 4.45
CA SER A 96 18.39 17.89 3.74
C SER A 96 18.79 17.96 2.26
N GLY A 97 17.83 18.21 1.36
CA GLY A 97 18.06 18.40 -0.07
C GLY A 97 17.68 17.19 -0.94
N GLY A 98 17.99 17.22 -2.24
CA GLY A 98 17.58 16.18 -3.20
C GLY A 98 18.27 14.81 -3.06
N TRP A 99 19.22 14.68 -2.12
CA TRP A 99 20.01 13.48 -1.89
C TRP A 99 19.86 13.01 -0.43
N MET A 100 18.63 12.98 0.06
CA MET A 100 18.35 12.47 1.40
C MET A 100 18.70 10.98 1.48
N LYS A 101 19.33 10.60 2.58
CA LYS A 101 19.58 9.19 2.86
C LYS A 101 18.24 8.50 3.12
N LEU A 102 18.05 7.34 2.52
CA LEU A 102 16.89 6.49 2.71
C LEU A 102 17.26 5.36 3.68
N ASP A 103 16.30 4.95 4.50
CA ASP A 103 16.45 3.73 5.28
C ASP A 103 16.43 2.53 4.34
N ASP A 104 17.23 1.52 4.63
CA ASP A 104 17.19 0.25 3.91
C ASP A 104 17.28 -0.93 4.88
N PRO A 105 16.76 -2.12 4.49
CA PRO A 105 16.68 -3.26 5.39
C PRO A 105 18.01 -3.99 5.62
N TRP A 106 19.14 -3.51 5.07
CA TRP A 106 20.45 -4.18 5.13
C TRP A 106 21.51 -3.34 5.85
N ASN A 107 21.52 -2.01 5.66
CA ASN A 107 22.49 -1.09 6.25
C ASN A 107 21.89 -0.38 7.47
N GLY A 108 21.83 -1.12 8.56
CA GLY A 108 21.34 -0.62 9.85
C GLY A 108 21.77 -1.53 10.98
N LYS A 109 21.16 -1.34 12.15
CA LYS A 109 21.35 -2.22 13.29
C LYS A 109 20.05 -2.37 14.07
N TRP A 110 19.92 -3.49 14.75
CA TRP A 110 18.87 -3.66 15.74
C TRP A 110 19.17 -2.78 16.96
N VAL A 111 18.17 -2.00 17.36
CA VAL A 111 18.23 -1.05 18.47
C VAL A 111 17.22 -1.49 19.52
N GLN A 112 17.70 -1.72 20.74
CA GLN A 112 16.86 -2.09 21.87
C GLN A 112 16.08 -0.88 22.38
N VAL A 113 14.80 -1.09 22.67
CA VAL A 113 13.90 -0.10 23.24
C VAL A 113 13.68 -0.40 24.72
N THR A 114 13.84 0.61 25.57
CA THR A 114 13.29 0.59 26.92
C THR A 114 11.81 0.93 26.85
N ALA A 115 11.01 -0.02 26.37
CA ALA A 115 9.59 0.17 26.09
C ALA A 115 8.79 0.43 27.36
N ILE A 116 7.74 1.24 27.23
CA ILE A 116 6.65 1.30 28.21
C ILE A 116 5.81 0.03 28.02
N ARG A 117 5.58 -0.71 29.10
CA ARG A 117 4.96 -2.04 29.07
C ARG A 117 3.71 -2.06 29.93
N GLU A 118 2.61 -2.54 29.37
CA GLU A 118 1.35 -2.67 30.09
C GLU A 118 0.50 -3.82 29.53
N PHE A 119 -0.48 -4.26 30.32
CA PHE A 119 -1.54 -5.14 29.82
C PHE A 119 -2.74 -4.29 29.45
N ASP A 120 -3.31 -4.51 28.28
CA ASP A 120 -4.57 -3.89 27.91
C ASP A 120 -5.77 -4.60 28.57
N LYS A 121 -6.96 -4.05 28.36
CA LYS A 121 -8.21 -4.59 28.92
C LYS A 121 -8.57 -5.98 28.37
N SER A 122 -8.02 -6.35 27.22
CA SER A 122 -8.24 -7.66 26.59
C SER A 122 -7.22 -8.71 27.05
N GLY A 123 -6.25 -8.33 27.87
CA GLY A 123 -5.18 -9.20 28.35
C GLY A 123 -4.00 -9.33 27.40
N GLN A 124 -3.95 -8.53 26.32
CA GLN A 124 -2.77 -8.47 25.45
C GLN A 124 -1.66 -7.68 26.13
N PHE A 125 -0.42 -8.10 25.92
CA PHE A 125 0.73 -7.37 26.42
C PHE A 125 1.20 -6.36 25.39
N VAL A 126 1.31 -5.10 25.81
CA VAL A 126 1.50 -3.94 24.95
C VAL A 126 2.88 -3.33 25.19
N PHE A 127 3.59 -3.05 24.11
CA PHE A 127 4.85 -2.30 24.11
C PHE A 127 4.63 -0.97 23.39
N LYS A 128 4.87 0.14 24.10
CA LYS A 128 4.85 1.49 23.55
C LYS A 128 6.24 2.10 23.57
N PHE A 129 6.55 2.92 22.57
CA PHE A 129 7.80 3.66 22.55
C PHE A 129 7.77 4.83 23.55
N PRO A 130 8.82 5.02 24.37
CA PRO A 130 9.05 6.31 25.00
C PRO A 130 9.48 7.35 23.95
N PRO A 131 9.50 8.66 24.31
CA PRO A 131 10.10 9.68 23.47
C PRO A 131 11.53 9.30 23.05
N LEU A 132 11.85 9.39 21.75
CA LEU A 132 13.16 8.99 21.23
C LEU A 132 14.31 9.78 21.87
N SER A 133 15.25 9.06 22.50
CA SER A 133 16.42 9.65 23.16
C SER A 133 17.73 9.39 22.39
N LYS A 134 18.76 10.16 22.73
CA LYS A 134 20.14 9.96 22.23
C LYS A 134 20.78 8.68 22.74
N ASP A 135 20.37 8.20 23.91
CA ASP A 135 20.87 6.97 24.51
C ASP A 135 20.35 5.75 23.76
N GLU A 136 19.08 5.79 23.30
CA GLU A 136 18.51 4.76 22.44
C GLU A 136 19.16 4.80 21.04
N TRP A 137 19.24 5.99 20.44
CA TRP A 137 19.72 6.15 19.08
C TRP A 137 20.59 7.39 18.93
N SER A 138 21.86 7.18 18.57
CA SER A 138 22.83 8.28 18.46
C SER A 138 22.45 9.32 17.38
N GLN A 139 21.67 8.93 16.36
CA GLN A 139 21.16 9.86 15.34
C GLN A 139 19.83 10.53 15.72
N ALA A 140 19.26 10.28 16.91
CA ALA A 140 18.12 11.05 17.41
C ALA A 140 18.41 12.56 17.38
N LEU A 141 17.42 13.39 17.10
CA LEU A 141 17.61 14.84 17.04
C LEU A 141 17.31 15.47 18.40
N LYS A 142 17.71 16.73 18.59
CA LYS A 142 17.22 17.53 19.71
C LYS A 142 15.73 17.84 19.50
N PRO A 143 14.92 18.03 20.57
CA PRO A 143 13.48 18.29 20.44
C PRO A 143 13.14 19.38 19.42
N ASN A 144 13.88 20.50 19.42
CA ASN A 144 13.67 21.65 18.54
C ASN A 144 14.04 21.42 17.06
N GLN A 145 14.61 20.27 16.71
CA GLN A 145 15.01 19.91 15.34
C GLN A 145 14.01 18.97 14.66
N TYR A 146 13.04 18.44 15.40
CA TYR A 146 11.93 17.68 14.82
C TYR A 146 10.89 18.64 14.20
N PRO A 147 10.12 18.20 13.18
CA PRO A 147 9.06 19.00 12.57
C PRO A 147 8.09 19.61 13.60
N ASP A 148 7.67 18.80 14.58
CA ASP A 148 6.72 19.22 15.62
C ASP A 148 7.39 19.80 16.88
N LYS A 149 8.70 20.06 16.83
CA LYS A 149 9.52 20.52 17.96
C LYS A 149 9.43 19.63 19.21
N LYS A 150 9.09 18.35 19.03
CA LYS A 150 8.95 17.34 20.09
C LYS A 150 9.61 16.05 19.65
N GLN A 151 10.14 15.30 20.62
CA GLN A 151 10.66 13.97 20.37
C GLN A 151 9.51 13.02 20.00
N PRO A 152 9.68 12.19 18.95
CA PRO A 152 8.65 11.27 18.52
C PRO A 152 8.47 10.14 19.55
N VAL A 153 7.21 9.79 19.80
CA VAL A 153 6.78 8.61 20.58
C VAL A 153 6.50 7.41 19.67
N PHE A 154 7.11 7.41 18.49
CA PHE A 154 7.07 6.35 17.49
C PHE A 154 8.47 6.15 16.92
N ARG A 155 8.68 5.09 16.15
CA ARG A 155 9.89 4.91 15.33
C ARG A 155 9.49 4.69 13.88
N SER A 156 10.08 5.48 12.98
CA SER A 156 9.99 5.19 11.55
C SER A 156 11.02 4.12 11.21
N THR A 157 10.56 2.92 10.87
CA THR A 157 11.46 1.78 10.62
C THR A 157 10.91 0.84 9.54
N LEU A 158 11.79 -0.02 9.03
CA LEU A 158 11.46 -1.11 8.12
C LEU A 158 11.24 -2.44 8.85
N LYS A 159 11.72 -2.57 10.10
CA LYS A 159 11.59 -3.83 10.84
C LYS A 159 11.44 -3.62 12.34
N VAL A 160 10.68 -4.51 12.95
CA VAL A 160 10.56 -4.64 14.41
C VAL A 160 10.63 -6.10 14.80
N ARG A 161 11.09 -6.38 16.02
CA ARG A 161 11.04 -7.73 16.59
C ARG A 161 10.94 -7.72 18.11
N LEU A 162 10.36 -8.79 18.64
CA LEU A 162 10.39 -9.17 20.04
C LEU A 162 11.29 -10.40 20.20
N ILE A 163 12.21 -10.35 21.16
CA ILE A 163 13.17 -11.42 21.45
C ILE A 163 12.91 -11.97 22.84
N ALA A 164 12.86 -13.29 22.96
CA ALA A 164 12.82 -14.03 24.21
C ALA A 164 14.23 -14.45 24.64
N GLY A 165 14.46 -14.53 25.96
CA GLY A 165 15.74 -15.05 26.50
C GLY A 165 15.91 -16.57 26.38
N ARG A 166 14.89 -17.29 25.88
CA ARG A 166 14.88 -18.74 25.74
C ARG A 166 14.27 -19.14 24.40
N LYS A 167 14.79 -20.22 23.82
CA LYS A 167 14.30 -20.78 22.56
C LYS A 167 12.88 -21.35 22.69
N ASN A 168 12.13 -21.32 21.59
CA ASN A 168 10.81 -21.93 21.38
C ASN A 168 9.67 -21.41 22.26
N VAL A 169 9.88 -20.34 23.03
CA VAL A 169 8.83 -19.77 23.90
C VAL A 169 7.78 -18.99 23.10
N LEU A 170 8.10 -18.58 21.86
CA LEU A 170 7.24 -17.75 21.01
C LEU A 170 6.47 -18.55 19.95
N SER A 171 6.43 -19.88 20.04
CA SER A 171 5.78 -20.75 19.04
C SER A 171 4.29 -20.47 18.86
N ASN A 172 3.58 -20.07 19.92
CA ASN A 172 2.17 -19.70 19.90
C ASN A 172 1.94 -18.18 19.91
N ALA A 173 3.01 -17.38 19.85
CA ALA A 173 2.92 -15.94 19.95
C ALA A 173 2.32 -15.33 18.68
N ARG A 174 1.39 -14.39 18.84
CA ARG A 174 0.89 -13.55 17.75
C ARG A 174 1.33 -12.12 17.97
N LEU A 175 2.08 -11.58 17.02
CA LEU A 175 2.56 -10.20 17.04
C LEU A 175 1.64 -9.32 16.18
N SER A 176 1.08 -8.29 16.80
CA SER A 176 0.38 -7.20 16.11
C SER A 176 1.21 -5.92 16.23
N VAL A 177 1.19 -5.11 15.19
CA VAL A 177 1.96 -3.87 15.12
C VAL A 177 1.04 -2.76 14.64
N PHE A 178 1.05 -1.61 15.33
CA PHE A 178 0.13 -0.51 15.08
C PHE A 178 0.89 0.80 14.83
N GLY A 179 0.47 1.48 13.77
CA GLY A 179 0.83 2.86 13.46
C GLY A 179 -0.23 3.86 13.95
N ASP A 180 -0.24 5.07 13.38
CA ASP A 180 -1.28 6.07 13.65
C ASP A 180 -2.55 5.88 12.79
N SER A 181 -2.53 4.92 11.88
CA SER A 181 -3.63 4.69 10.94
C SER A 181 -4.85 4.08 11.63
N ARG A 182 -6.05 4.45 11.16
CA ARG A 182 -7.33 3.94 11.67
C ARG A 182 -8.17 3.36 10.55
N TRP A 183 -8.90 2.29 10.86
CA TRP A 183 -9.85 1.72 9.90
C TRP A 183 -11.02 2.67 9.65
N ARG A 184 -11.33 2.88 8.38
CA ARG A 184 -12.53 3.56 7.92
C ARG A 184 -13.22 2.69 6.88
N GLN A 185 -14.51 2.93 6.69
CA GLN A 185 -15.32 2.27 5.68
C GLN A 185 -15.77 3.31 4.66
N GLY A 186 -15.72 2.95 3.38
CA GLY A 186 -16.12 3.81 2.30
C GLY A 186 -16.70 3.03 1.14
N THR A 187 -17.63 3.67 0.43
CA THR A 187 -18.29 3.10 -0.74
C THR A 187 -18.01 4.00 -1.94
N PHE A 188 -17.52 3.39 -3.01
CA PHE A 188 -17.04 4.11 -4.19
C PHE A 188 -17.59 3.50 -5.47
N ASP A 189 -18.11 4.35 -6.34
CA ASP A 189 -18.59 3.99 -7.67
C ASP A 189 -17.44 4.18 -8.68
N ILE A 190 -17.09 3.12 -9.40
CA ILE A 190 -16.12 3.13 -10.49
C ILE A 190 -16.91 2.95 -11.79
N GLU A 191 -17.02 4.01 -12.58
CA GLU A 191 -17.74 4.00 -13.86
C GLU A 191 -16.77 4.20 -15.01
N THR A 192 -16.82 3.30 -16.00
CA THR A 192 -15.88 3.26 -17.12
C THR A 192 -16.65 3.26 -18.45
N ARG A 193 -16.15 3.99 -19.46
CA ARG A 193 -16.71 3.95 -20.82
C ARG A 193 -16.45 2.61 -21.51
N PHE A 194 -17.31 2.22 -22.43
CA PHE A 194 -17.06 1.07 -23.28
C PHE A 194 -15.99 1.41 -24.33
N PRO A 195 -14.99 0.52 -24.51
CA PRO A 195 -14.08 0.59 -25.65
C PRO A 195 -14.82 0.35 -26.98
N HIS A 196 -14.12 0.50 -28.10
CA HIS A 196 -14.71 0.36 -29.44
C HIS A 196 -15.31 -1.01 -29.73
N ASP A 197 -14.74 -2.09 -29.18
CA ASP A 197 -15.24 -3.46 -29.31
C ASP A 197 -16.42 -3.76 -28.37
N GLY A 198 -16.80 -2.82 -27.51
CA GLY A 198 -17.96 -2.93 -26.62
C GLY A 198 -17.77 -3.89 -25.44
N THR A 199 -16.60 -4.50 -25.27
CA THR A 199 -16.34 -5.49 -24.21
C THR A 199 -15.18 -5.08 -23.32
N MET A 200 -15.31 -5.28 -22.02
CA MET A 200 -14.20 -5.02 -21.09
C MET A 200 -14.34 -5.90 -19.85
N ALA A 201 -13.20 -6.33 -19.32
CA ALA A 201 -13.10 -6.93 -18.01
C ALA A 201 -12.25 -6.02 -17.12
N GLY A 202 -12.39 -6.18 -15.81
CA GLY A 202 -11.51 -5.53 -14.86
C GLY A 202 -11.46 -6.27 -13.54
N SER A 203 -10.56 -5.83 -12.66
CA SER A 203 -10.44 -6.35 -11.29
C SER A 203 -9.97 -5.27 -10.34
N ILE A 204 -10.19 -5.51 -9.04
CA ILE A 204 -9.78 -4.63 -7.95
C ILE A 204 -8.75 -5.34 -7.08
N GLU A 205 -7.65 -4.65 -6.83
CA GLU A 205 -6.58 -5.06 -5.91
C GLU A 205 -6.44 -3.99 -4.82
N LEU A 206 -6.29 -4.40 -3.55
CA LEU A 206 -6.06 -3.48 -2.44
C LEU A 206 -4.72 -3.75 -1.77
N THR A 207 -3.96 -2.68 -1.55
CA THR A 207 -2.80 -2.65 -0.66
C THR A 207 -3.20 -1.94 0.63
N ASN A 208 -2.84 -2.51 1.79
CA ASN A 208 -3.20 -1.98 3.11
C ASN A 208 -4.72 -1.77 3.32
N GLY A 209 -5.58 -2.60 2.72
CA GLY A 209 -7.03 -2.46 2.80
C GLY A 209 -7.74 -3.79 2.59
N VAL A 210 -9.07 -3.79 2.77
CA VAL A 210 -9.92 -4.97 2.62
C VAL A 210 -11.12 -4.61 1.73
N LEU A 211 -11.37 -5.43 0.70
CA LEU A 211 -12.61 -5.37 -0.06
C LEU A 211 -13.70 -6.05 0.77
N VAL A 212 -14.74 -5.30 1.12
CA VAL A 212 -15.91 -5.81 1.84
C VAL A 212 -16.90 -6.38 0.84
N ASP A 213 -17.22 -5.60 -0.19
CA ASP A 213 -18.17 -6.01 -1.23
C ASP A 213 -17.83 -5.37 -2.58
N LEU A 214 -18.27 -6.04 -3.64
CA LEU A 214 -18.22 -5.54 -5.01
C LEU A 214 -19.53 -5.90 -5.71
N GLU A 215 -20.28 -4.87 -6.10
CA GLU A 215 -21.54 -5.05 -6.79
C GLU A 215 -21.59 -4.29 -8.11
N SER A 216 -22.50 -4.71 -8.99
CA SER A 216 -22.78 -3.99 -10.22
C SER A 216 -23.45 -2.65 -9.93
N LEU A 217 -23.11 -1.59 -10.67
CA LEU A 217 -23.91 -0.37 -10.66
C LEU A 217 -25.36 -0.66 -11.14
N PRO A 218 -26.35 0.15 -10.70
CA PRO A 218 -27.73 -0.01 -11.14
C PRO A 218 -27.88 0.14 -12.65
N LYS A 219 -28.90 -0.53 -13.21
CA LYS A 219 -29.29 -0.36 -14.62
C LYS A 219 -29.49 1.12 -14.96
N PRO A 220 -29.11 1.55 -16.18
CA PRO A 220 -28.62 0.75 -17.30
C PRO A 220 -27.11 0.43 -17.26
N ARG A 221 -26.38 0.78 -16.19
CA ARG A 221 -24.91 0.72 -16.11
C ARG A 221 -24.37 -0.59 -15.52
N SER A 222 -25.14 -1.66 -15.65
CA SER A 222 -24.86 -2.92 -14.96
C SER A 222 -23.75 -3.73 -15.62
N VAL A 223 -23.02 -4.50 -14.81
CA VAL A 223 -21.96 -5.42 -15.21
C VAL A 223 -22.16 -6.79 -14.53
N GLN A 224 -21.46 -7.82 -15.00
CA GLN A 224 -21.33 -9.07 -14.26
C GLN A 224 -20.15 -8.96 -13.31
N VAL A 225 -20.35 -9.31 -12.03
CA VAL A 225 -19.29 -9.31 -11.00
C VAL A 225 -18.99 -10.75 -10.60
N ASP A 226 -17.71 -11.06 -10.40
CA ASP A 226 -17.21 -12.36 -9.94
C ASP A 226 -15.99 -12.14 -9.02
N GLY A 227 -16.21 -12.29 -7.70
CA GLY A 227 -15.20 -12.02 -6.68
C GLY A 227 -14.72 -10.56 -6.74
N THR A 228 -13.42 -10.36 -6.98
CA THR A 228 -12.82 -9.03 -7.15
C THR A 228 -12.87 -8.53 -8.61
N GLY A 229 -13.36 -9.36 -9.52
CA GLY A 229 -13.40 -9.12 -10.95
C GLY A 229 -14.78 -8.71 -11.45
N TRP A 230 -14.82 -8.09 -12.62
CA TRP A 230 -16.06 -7.77 -13.31
C TRP A 230 -15.89 -7.82 -14.83
N LYS A 231 -17.01 -8.02 -15.53
CA LYS A 231 -17.10 -8.06 -17.00
C LYS A 231 -18.30 -7.26 -17.46
N LYS A 232 -18.12 -6.45 -18.50
CA LYS A 232 -19.18 -5.65 -19.12
C LYS A 232 -19.20 -5.83 -20.63
N GLN A 233 -20.41 -5.76 -21.18
CA GLN A 233 -20.67 -5.71 -22.60
C GLN A 233 -21.70 -4.62 -22.89
N GLY A 234 -21.48 -3.83 -23.94
CA GLY A 234 -22.35 -2.72 -24.29
C GLY A 234 -21.97 -2.06 -25.61
N VAL A 235 -22.59 -0.91 -25.88
CA VAL A 235 -22.33 -0.13 -27.09
C VAL A 235 -21.15 0.81 -26.86
N ALA A 236 -20.27 0.92 -27.84
CA ALA A 236 -19.14 1.86 -27.83
C ALA A 236 -19.59 3.27 -27.43
N GLY A 237 -18.86 3.91 -26.51
CA GLY A 237 -19.20 5.23 -25.99
C GLY A 237 -20.22 5.27 -24.84
N GLY A 238 -20.98 4.19 -24.61
CA GLY A 238 -21.77 4.04 -23.38
C GLY A 238 -20.88 3.87 -22.14
N SER A 239 -21.48 3.72 -20.96
CA SER A 239 -20.76 3.46 -19.72
C SER A 239 -21.43 2.40 -18.86
N ALA A 240 -20.61 1.70 -18.07
CA ALA A 240 -21.04 0.77 -17.04
C ALA A 240 -19.96 0.72 -15.95
N GLY A 241 -20.28 0.13 -14.80
CA GLY A 241 -19.34 0.12 -13.70
C GLY A 241 -19.74 -0.74 -12.53
N VAL A 242 -18.92 -0.65 -11.49
CA VAL A 242 -19.09 -1.35 -10.22
C VAL A 242 -19.16 -0.35 -9.08
N ARG A 243 -19.79 -0.78 -7.99
CA ARG A 243 -19.68 -0.15 -6.69
C ARG A 243 -18.87 -1.06 -5.79
N MET A 244 -17.82 -0.52 -5.19
CA MET A 244 -17.01 -1.22 -4.21
C MET A 244 -17.28 -0.66 -2.81
N GLU A 245 -17.36 -1.56 -1.85
CA GLU A 245 -17.31 -1.24 -0.43
C GLU A 245 -15.98 -1.73 0.13
N ILE A 246 -15.23 -0.84 0.77
CA ILE A 246 -13.89 -1.14 1.26
C ILE A 246 -13.71 -0.67 2.70
N LEU A 247 -12.90 -1.43 3.44
CA LEU A 247 -12.24 -0.94 4.65
C LEU A 247 -10.86 -0.43 4.25
N TYR A 248 -10.59 0.83 4.58
CA TYR A 248 -9.36 1.51 4.22
C TYR A 248 -8.65 2.12 5.44
N ALA A 249 -7.33 2.12 5.41
CA ALA A 249 -6.46 2.73 6.39
C ALA A 249 -6.43 4.25 6.18
N ASP A 250 -7.01 4.97 7.14
CA ASP A 250 -7.04 6.43 7.21
C ASP A 250 -5.87 6.96 8.03
N ASN A 251 -5.15 7.94 7.48
CA ASN A 251 -3.99 8.54 8.11
C ASN A 251 -3.97 10.05 7.83
N LYS A 252 -3.58 10.85 8.83
CA LYS A 252 -3.48 12.31 8.70
C LYS A 252 -2.31 12.73 7.81
N ASP A 253 -1.23 11.95 7.79
CA ASP A 253 -0.12 12.16 6.86
C ASP A 253 -0.45 11.52 5.51
N LEU A 254 -0.68 12.37 4.51
CA LEU A 254 -0.97 11.99 3.13
C LEU A 254 0.23 11.33 2.42
N ASN A 255 1.41 11.30 3.05
CA ASN A 255 2.58 10.57 2.53
C ASN A 255 2.83 9.26 3.30
N SER A 256 1.92 8.88 4.20
CA SER A 256 2.07 7.66 4.98
C SER A 256 2.00 6.41 4.09
N ASN A 257 2.96 5.51 4.27
CA ASN A 257 2.96 4.20 3.60
C ASN A 257 1.88 3.25 4.14
N ASP A 258 1.12 3.67 5.15
CA ASP A 258 -0.01 2.93 5.71
C ASP A 258 -1.30 3.08 4.95
N MET A 259 -1.44 4.14 4.15
CA MET A 259 -2.69 4.39 3.44
C MET A 259 -3.05 3.23 2.51
N THR A 260 -4.35 3.03 2.35
CA THR A 260 -4.85 2.06 1.37
C THR A 260 -4.65 2.58 -0.04
N LEU A 261 -4.09 1.74 -0.90
CA LEU A 261 -4.03 1.97 -2.33
C LEU A 261 -4.97 0.99 -3.03
N VAL A 262 -5.94 1.51 -3.77
CA VAL A 262 -6.84 0.72 -4.60
C VAL A 262 -6.29 0.73 -6.01
N THR A 263 -6.05 -0.44 -6.58
CA THR A 263 -5.60 -0.60 -7.96
C THR A 263 -6.69 -1.26 -8.78
N VAL A 264 -7.10 -0.58 -9.84
CA VAL A 264 -8.11 -1.06 -10.78
C VAL A 264 -7.39 -1.52 -12.04
N ARG A 265 -7.50 -2.81 -12.36
CA ARG A 265 -7.05 -3.37 -13.63
C ARG A 265 -8.18 -3.32 -14.64
N LEU A 266 -7.87 -2.93 -15.87
CA LEU A 266 -8.80 -2.86 -17.00
C LEU A 266 -8.45 -3.96 -18.01
N GLY A 267 -8.55 -5.21 -17.54
CA GLY A 267 -8.43 -6.42 -18.33
C GLY A 267 -8.47 -7.66 -17.44
N SER A 268 -8.45 -8.85 -18.04
CA SER A 268 -8.48 -10.13 -17.33
C SER A 268 -7.13 -10.60 -16.81
N GLU A 269 -6.04 -9.98 -17.27
CA GLU A 269 -4.68 -10.39 -16.93
C GLU A 269 -4.13 -9.54 -15.77
N PRO A 270 -3.33 -10.10 -14.84
CA PRO A 270 -2.74 -9.34 -13.72
C PRO A 270 -1.90 -8.13 -14.16
N ARG A 271 -1.36 -8.16 -15.38
CA ARG A 271 -0.55 -7.07 -15.96
C ARG A 271 -1.33 -6.15 -16.90
N SER A 272 -2.65 -6.28 -16.95
CA SER A 272 -3.49 -5.39 -17.74
C SER A 272 -3.30 -3.93 -17.31
N PRO A 273 -3.42 -2.98 -18.26
CA PRO A 273 -3.35 -1.56 -17.94
C PRO A 273 -4.41 -1.21 -16.90
N GLY A 274 -4.16 -0.16 -16.15
CA GLY A 274 -5.01 0.21 -15.04
C GLY A 274 -4.53 1.49 -14.39
N PHE A 275 -5.15 1.80 -13.27
CA PHE A 275 -4.82 2.97 -12.47
C PHE A 275 -4.93 2.62 -11.00
N SER A 276 -4.31 3.44 -10.16
CA SER A 276 -4.46 3.32 -8.72
C SER A 276 -4.91 4.65 -8.14
N PHE A 277 -5.64 4.59 -7.02
CA PHE A 277 -6.06 5.77 -6.28
C PHE A 277 -6.08 5.49 -4.79
N VAL A 278 -5.98 6.56 -4.02
CA VAL A 278 -6.13 6.55 -2.56
C VAL A 278 -7.57 6.99 -2.25
N PRO A 279 -8.35 6.23 -1.47
CA PRO A 279 -9.75 6.56 -1.14
C PRO A 279 -9.94 8.00 -0.64
N GLN A 280 -9.00 8.50 0.16
CA GLN A 280 -9.02 9.84 0.73
C GLN A 280 -8.98 10.95 -0.33
N ASP A 281 -8.29 10.74 -1.46
CA ASP A 281 -8.29 11.70 -2.56
C ASP A 281 -9.67 11.79 -3.20
N VAL A 282 -10.37 10.65 -3.35
CA VAL A 282 -11.75 10.61 -3.85
C VAL A 282 -12.68 11.32 -2.87
N LEU A 283 -12.55 11.08 -1.57
CA LEU A 283 -13.39 11.72 -0.54
C LEU A 283 -13.19 13.24 -0.49
N LYS A 284 -11.93 13.68 -0.63
CA LYS A 284 -11.55 15.11 -0.62
C LYS A 284 -12.10 15.84 -1.83
N GLU A 285 -11.87 15.31 -3.04
CA GLU A 285 -12.29 15.96 -4.29
C GLU A 285 -13.74 15.62 -4.68
N GLY A 286 -14.34 14.60 -4.04
CA GLY A 286 -15.63 13.99 -4.35
C GLY A 286 -15.62 13.05 -5.55
N ILE A 287 -14.67 13.24 -6.48
CA ILE A 287 -14.54 12.47 -7.70
C ILE A 287 -13.11 12.59 -8.26
N ILE A 288 -12.56 11.47 -8.70
CA ILE A 288 -11.34 11.39 -9.50
C ILE A 288 -11.74 11.08 -10.94
N ARG A 289 -11.17 11.83 -11.89
CA ARG A 289 -11.42 11.67 -13.32
C ARG A 289 -10.16 11.19 -14.02
N LEU A 290 -10.31 10.17 -14.85
CA LEU A 290 -9.24 9.52 -15.58
C LEU A 290 -9.61 9.47 -17.07
N PRO A 291 -9.43 10.59 -17.80
CA PRO A 291 -9.89 10.72 -19.19
C PRO A 291 -9.27 9.69 -20.12
N ASP A 292 -7.99 9.37 -19.94
CA ASP A 292 -7.26 8.39 -20.76
C ASP A 292 -7.84 6.97 -20.64
N PHE A 293 -8.50 6.68 -19.51
CA PHE A 293 -9.22 5.42 -19.29
C PHE A 293 -10.74 5.56 -19.48
N GLY A 294 -11.24 6.74 -19.86
CA GLY A 294 -12.68 7.03 -19.90
C GLY A 294 -13.38 6.69 -18.59
N THR A 295 -12.71 6.91 -17.45
CA THR A 295 -13.12 6.40 -16.14
C THR A 295 -13.32 7.54 -15.15
N ILE A 296 -14.31 7.39 -14.28
CA ILE A 296 -14.42 8.17 -13.04
C ILE A 296 -14.47 7.23 -11.84
N VAL A 297 -13.98 7.73 -10.72
CA VAL A 297 -14.14 7.13 -9.40
C VAL A 297 -14.80 8.18 -8.52
N ALA A 298 -15.96 7.89 -7.96
CA ALA A 298 -16.70 8.84 -7.12
C ALA A 298 -17.13 8.18 -5.81
N GLU A 299 -17.27 8.98 -4.77
CA GLU A 299 -17.95 8.54 -3.55
C GLU A 299 -19.43 8.25 -3.88
N SER A 300 -19.91 7.04 -3.57
CA SER A 300 -21.24 6.58 -4.01
C SER A 300 -22.39 7.47 -3.52
N SER A 301 -22.23 8.08 -2.33
CA SER A 301 -23.22 8.99 -1.73
C SER A 301 -23.53 10.21 -2.60
N ARG A 302 -22.56 10.64 -3.43
CA ARG A 302 -22.66 11.81 -4.30
C ARG A 302 -23.42 11.56 -5.59
N LYS A 303 -23.65 10.29 -5.95
CA LYS A 303 -24.40 9.87 -7.16
C LYS A 303 -23.85 10.49 -8.45
N LEU A 304 -22.54 10.74 -8.51
CA LEU A 304 -21.87 11.26 -9.71
C LEU A 304 -21.70 10.15 -10.74
N THR A 305 -21.92 10.48 -12.00
CA THR A 305 -21.87 9.54 -13.13
C THR A 305 -21.17 10.21 -14.31
N LEU A 306 -20.67 9.43 -15.27
CA LEU A 306 -20.05 10.02 -16.48
C LEU A 306 -21.02 10.90 -17.29
N ALA A 307 -22.33 10.67 -17.14
CA ALA A 307 -23.37 11.43 -17.84
C ALA A 307 -23.70 12.78 -17.15
N HIS A 308 -23.51 12.88 -15.83
CA HIS A 308 -23.86 14.08 -15.05
C HIS A 308 -22.63 14.79 -14.46
N ASP A 309 -21.44 14.27 -14.70
CA ASP A 309 -20.20 14.94 -14.37
C ASP A 309 -19.96 16.10 -15.34
N SER A 310 -20.13 17.33 -14.86
CA SER A 310 -19.83 18.56 -15.61
C SER A 310 -18.33 18.72 -15.94
N GLY A 311 -17.50 17.85 -15.40
CA GLY A 311 -16.06 18.01 -15.39
C GLY A 311 -15.61 19.10 -14.41
N PRO A 312 -14.30 19.27 -14.25
CA PRO A 312 -13.73 20.34 -13.45
C PRO A 312 -14.03 21.70 -14.08
N SER A 313 -14.35 22.69 -13.24
CA SER A 313 -14.67 24.06 -13.68
C SER A 313 -13.47 24.78 -14.31
N GLY A 314 -13.72 25.56 -15.36
CA GLY A 314 -12.73 26.41 -16.05
C GLY A 314 -11.98 25.71 -17.19
N ASP A 315 -11.04 26.42 -17.83
CA ASP A 315 -10.26 25.91 -18.97
C ASP A 315 -9.24 24.82 -18.61
N LYS A 316 -9.09 24.53 -17.31
CA LYS A 316 -8.03 23.67 -16.75
C LYS A 316 -8.05 22.23 -17.26
N TRP A 317 -9.06 21.76 -17.99
CA TRP A 317 -9.09 20.41 -18.56
C TRP A 317 -9.54 20.32 -20.02
N ARG A 318 -9.85 21.44 -20.69
CA ARG A 318 -10.27 21.40 -22.10
C ARG A 318 -9.14 21.02 -23.06
N ARG A 319 -7.89 20.96 -22.59
CA ARG A 319 -6.71 20.60 -23.37
C ARG A 319 -5.85 19.56 -22.63
N PRO A 320 -5.32 18.55 -23.34
CA PRO A 320 -4.27 17.66 -22.81
C PRO A 320 -3.11 18.46 -22.24
N VAL A 321 -2.35 17.91 -21.30
CA VAL A 321 -1.15 18.57 -20.74
C VAL A 321 -0.24 19.07 -21.87
N ARG A 322 -0.03 18.26 -22.92
CA ARG A 322 0.73 18.65 -24.12
C ARG A 322 0.18 19.90 -24.81
N GLY A 323 -1.13 20.05 -24.90
CA GLY A 323 -1.76 21.25 -25.47
C GLY A 323 -1.55 22.49 -24.60
N ARG A 324 -1.43 22.33 -23.29
CA ARG A 324 -1.11 23.43 -22.36
C ARG A 324 0.35 23.86 -22.42
N ILE A 325 1.25 22.97 -22.85
CA ILE A 325 2.66 23.30 -23.07
C ILE A 325 2.79 24.37 -24.16
N LEU A 326 1.94 24.33 -25.20
CA LEU A 326 1.96 25.30 -26.30
C LEU A 326 1.57 26.72 -25.87
N GLU A 327 0.88 26.87 -24.74
CA GLU A 327 0.52 28.18 -24.16
C GLU A 327 1.63 28.75 -23.27
N LYS A 328 2.63 27.92 -22.92
CA LYS A 328 3.80 28.38 -22.20
C LYS A 328 4.78 28.96 -23.24
N PRO A 329 5.38 30.13 -22.96
CA PRO A 329 6.47 30.62 -23.79
C PRO A 329 7.56 29.55 -23.87
N GLU A 330 8.20 29.43 -25.04
CA GLU A 330 9.34 28.55 -25.22
C GLU A 330 10.36 28.81 -24.11
N MET A 331 10.80 27.76 -23.42
CA MET A 331 11.70 27.90 -22.30
C MET A 331 13.07 28.33 -22.80
N THR A 332 13.39 29.62 -22.65
CA THR A 332 14.71 30.13 -23.02
C THR A 332 15.78 29.65 -22.02
N ARG A 333 17.05 29.71 -22.43
CA ARG A 333 18.18 29.44 -21.54
C ARG A 333 18.13 30.35 -20.31
N GLU A 334 17.81 31.62 -20.48
CA GLU A 334 17.72 32.60 -19.40
C GLU A 334 16.63 32.22 -18.40
N MET A 335 15.44 31.83 -18.88
CA MET A 335 14.32 31.39 -18.04
C MET A 335 14.66 30.11 -17.26
N ALA A 336 15.30 29.14 -17.93
CA ALA A 336 15.78 27.93 -17.26
C ALA A 336 16.81 28.28 -16.18
N MET A 337 17.77 29.15 -16.47
CA MET A 337 18.80 29.58 -15.50
C MET A 337 18.24 30.38 -14.32
N GLN A 338 17.13 31.11 -14.51
CA GLN A 338 16.40 31.78 -13.43
C GLN A 338 15.60 30.80 -12.56
N GLY A 339 15.05 29.75 -13.17
CA GLY A 339 14.26 28.73 -12.49
C GLY A 339 15.09 27.72 -11.69
N ILE A 340 16.37 27.54 -12.01
CA ILE A 340 17.29 26.69 -11.24
C ILE A 340 17.48 27.30 -9.85
N PRO A 341 17.08 26.62 -8.77
CA PRO A 341 17.32 27.10 -7.42
C PRO A 341 18.82 27.30 -7.20
N ARG A 342 19.23 28.55 -6.91
CA ARG A 342 20.63 28.83 -6.61
C ARG A 342 20.96 28.25 -5.24
N LEU A 343 21.96 27.36 -5.19
CA LEU A 343 22.48 26.85 -3.92
C LEU A 343 22.99 28.03 -3.09
N SER A 344 22.52 28.13 -1.84
CA SER A 344 22.99 29.10 -0.86
C SER A 344 23.57 28.38 0.36
N PRO A 345 24.87 28.56 0.68
CA PRO A 345 25.84 29.35 -0.07
C PRO A 345 26.18 28.70 -1.42
N LEU A 346 26.72 29.50 -2.35
CA LEU A 346 27.31 29.01 -3.60
C LEU A 346 28.41 28.02 -3.24
N ARG A 347 28.14 26.72 -3.40
CA ARG A 347 29.15 25.69 -3.25
C ARG A 347 29.76 25.44 -4.62
N TRP A 348 31.09 25.54 -4.69
CA TRP A 348 31.84 24.96 -5.79
C TRP A 348 31.63 23.45 -5.73
N VAL A 349 30.83 22.91 -6.64
CA VAL A 349 30.81 21.48 -6.90
C VAL A 349 31.96 21.24 -7.87
N PRO A 350 33.07 20.59 -7.48
CA PRO A 350 34.01 20.09 -8.46
C PRO A 350 33.25 19.11 -9.35
N LEU A 351 32.91 19.55 -10.57
CA LEU A 351 32.58 18.64 -11.64
C LEU A 351 33.83 17.75 -11.78
N GLY A 352 33.67 16.48 -11.43
CA GLY A 352 34.79 15.54 -11.30
C GLY A 352 35.69 15.52 -12.54
N VAL A 353 36.91 15.04 -12.34
CA VAL A 353 37.89 14.77 -13.41
C VAL A 353 37.23 14.03 -14.58
N PRO A 354 37.64 14.30 -15.84
CA PRO A 354 36.99 13.79 -17.07
C PRO A 354 36.84 12.25 -17.19
N SER A 355 37.35 11.47 -16.25
CA SER A 355 37.39 10.01 -16.28
C SER A 355 36.56 9.29 -15.22
N ALA A 356 35.85 9.99 -14.33
CA ALA A 356 34.95 9.35 -13.38
C ALA A 356 33.50 9.36 -13.89
N ARG A 357 33.15 8.37 -14.73
CA ARG A 357 31.75 7.96 -14.89
C ARG A 357 31.27 7.41 -13.55
N GLN A 358 30.20 7.99 -13.00
CA GLN A 358 29.39 7.33 -11.97
C GLN A 358 28.51 6.30 -12.69
N GLU A 359 28.81 5.02 -12.50
CA GLU A 359 27.84 3.92 -12.64
C GLU A 359 27.12 3.70 -11.31
#